data_AF-F4A1G3-F1
#
_entry.id   AF-F4A1G3-F1
#
_cell.length_a   1.000
_cell.length_b   1.000
_cell.length_c   1.000
_cell.angle_alpha   90.00
_cell.angle_beta   90.00
_cell.angle_gamma   90.00
#
_symmetry.space_group_name_H-M   'P 1'
#
loop_
_entity.id
_entity.type
_entity.pdbx_description
1 polymer ?
#
loop_
_entity_poly.entity_id
_entity_poly.type
_entity_poly.pdbx_seq_one_letter_code
_entity_poly.pdbx_strand_id
1 'polypeptide(L)'
;MKRFVRMTALAMVAIFIFAGCSLVTVDPEKEKQLPVAEVNGDKILKADYVKQYDAYINAVEQQYGIDKKTLETSTDYADTLAQMREDIVEGLITQKLVDQQAKKNNIALTDDDKKQVKDQLQQLKDAYGEEAFADMLKQQQMTEAELEQLLQGDAVQQKLFDQLTAGITVTDEEVKKYYDENKDTEFTDPEMVKVSHILISIPEDKYSADETTKKTEYDKIKPEAEQVLAKAKAGDDFAELVKQYSDDAGTKDQGGTLTFSREDQIEPAFIEASFALKNKGDISGLVQTSYGYHIIRLEEKIPSKVHTFEEKKQEIHDTLLQQKKNDKITALIEEWKKGSDIKKYEKNYK
;
A
#
# COMPACT_ATOMS: atom_id res chain seq x y z
N MET A 1 6.34 -57.42 60.14
CA MET A 1 6.23 -58.89 60.28
C MET A 1 6.93 -59.54 59.08
N LYS A 2 7.55 -60.72 59.26
CA LYS A 2 8.31 -61.46 58.21
C LYS A 2 7.42 -62.42 57.40
N ARG A 3 8.01 -62.94 56.29
CA ARG A 3 7.63 -64.04 55.35
C ARG A 3 7.09 -63.56 53.99
N PHE A 4 7.44 -64.15 52.83
CA PHE A 4 8.54 -65.07 52.43
C PHE A 4 8.70 -65.01 50.87
N VAL A 5 9.89 -64.86 50.27
CA VAL A 5 10.91 -65.88 49.87
C VAL A 5 10.71 -66.52 48.47
N ARG A 6 11.73 -66.33 47.58
CA ARG A 6 12.06 -67.07 46.32
C ARG A 6 11.08 -66.87 45.13
N MET A 7 11.44 -67.04 43.84
CA MET A 7 12.67 -67.58 43.21
C MET A 7 12.92 -67.01 41.79
N THR A 8 14.01 -67.45 41.14
CA THR A 8 14.57 -67.01 39.84
C THR A 8 13.84 -67.49 38.56
N ALA A 9 13.91 -66.65 37.52
CA ALA A 9 14.04 -66.94 36.07
C ALA A 9 12.95 -67.72 35.31
N LEU A 10 12.39 -67.10 34.26
CA LEU A 10 12.57 -67.52 32.85
C LEU A 10 12.11 -66.43 31.85
N ALA A 11 12.47 -66.57 30.58
CA ALA A 11 12.25 -65.56 29.53
C ALA A 11 10.85 -65.61 28.89
N MET A 12 10.36 -64.45 28.43
CA MET A 12 9.50 -64.33 27.26
C MET A 12 10.09 -63.31 26.29
N VAL A 13 10.46 -63.80 25.10
CA VAL A 13 10.87 -62.97 23.98
C VAL A 13 9.61 -62.54 23.24
N ALA A 14 9.26 -61.25 23.32
CA ALA A 14 8.22 -60.65 22.49
C ALA A 14 8.88 -59.98 21.27
N ILE A 15 8.86 -60.67 20.12
CA ILE A 15 9.29 -60.10 18.84
C ILE A 15 8.19 -59.14 18.35
N PHE A 16 8.37 -57.84 18.60
CA PHE A 16 7.64 -56.80 17.88
C PHE A 16 8.48 -56.33 16.69
N ILE A 17 8.11 -56.80 15.49
CA ILE A 17 8.60 -56.22 14.24
C ILE A 17 7.83 -54.92 14.01
N PHE A 18 8.31 -53.83 14.61
CA PHE A 18 7.98 -52.50 14.10
C PHE A 18 8.78 -52.28 12.83
N ALA A 19 8.11 -52.36 11.69
CA ALA A 19 8.66 -51.88 10.42
C ALA A 19 9.03 -50.40 10.60
N GLY A 20 10.29 -50.07 10.35
CA GLY A 20 10.82 -48.74 10.63
C GLY A 20 10.20 -47.67 9.75
N CYS A 21 9.30 -46.87 10.32
CA CYS A 21 9.29 -45.45 9.98
C CYS A 21 10.56 -44.86 10.58
N SER A 22 11.63 -44.79 9.79
CA SER A 22 12.81 -44.02 10.18
C SER A 22 12.36 -42.59 10.46
N LEU A 23 12.51 -42.15 11.71
CA LEU A 23 12.55 -40.73 12.05
C LEU A 23 13.78 -40.16 11.33
N VAL A 24 13.57 -39.74 10.07
CA VAL A 24 14.52 -38.91 9.35
C VAL A 24 14.57 -37.60 10.12
N THR A 25 15.58 -37.46 10.97
CA THR A 25 15.92 -36.17 11.55
C THR A 25 16.28 -35.25 10.39
N VAL A 26 15.33 -34.39 10.01
CA VAL A 26 15.53 -33.40 8.96
C VAL A 26 16.66 -32.50 9.43
N ASP A 27 17.76 -32.55 8.70
CA ASP A 27 18.93 -31.71 8.91
C ASP A 27 18.58 -30.31 8.39
N PRO A 28 18.44 -29.28 9.27
CA PRO A 28 17.89 -27.98 8.87
C PRO A 28 18.72 -27.29 7.79
N GLU A 29 20.03 -27.52 7.76
CA GLU A 29 20.92 -26.94 6.75
C GLU A 29 20.82 -27.66 5.40
N LYS A 30 20.50 -28.96 5.40
CA LYS A 30 20.17 -29.67 4.15
C LYS A 30 18.78 -29.30 3.64
N GLU A 31 17.83 -29.00 4.53
CA GLU A 31 16.48 -28.59 4.13
C GLU A 31 16.49 -27.24 3.40
N LYS A 32 17.27 -26.27 3.89
CA LYS A 32 17.51 -24.97 3.22
C LYS A 32 18.07 -25.10 1.80
N GLN A 33 18.81 -26.17 1.52
CA GLN A 33 19.43 -26.44 0.20
C GLN A 33 18.50 -27.19 -0.78
N LEU A 34 17.29 -27.56 -0.36
CA LEU A 34 16.30 -28.15 -1.28
C LEU A 34 15.86 -27.10 -2.31
N PRO A 35 15.71 -27.46 -3.61
CA PRO A 35 15.18 -26.53 -4.59
C PRO A 35 13.67 -26.35 -4.39
N VAL A 36 13.18 -25.11 -4.38
CA VAL A 36 11.72 -24.83 -4.51
C VAL A 36 11.32 -24.72 -5.98
N ALA A 37 12.26 -24.30 -6.83
CA ALA A 37 12.14 -24.33 -8.27
C ALA A 37 13.52 -24.52 -8.94
N GLU A 38 13.52 -24.85 -10.22
CA GLU A 38 14.69 -24.91 -11.11
C GLU A 38 14.32 -24.23 -12.43
N VAL A 39 15.22 -23.38 -12.95
CA VAL A 39 15.03 -22.57 -14.16
C VAL A 39 16.24 -22.75 -15.07
N ASN A 40 16.06 -23.41 -16.21
CA ASN A 40 17.14 -23.72 -17.17
C ASN A 40 18.33 -24.47 -16.53
N GLY A 41 18.05 -25.30 -15.52
CA GLY A 41 19.05 -26.05 -14.74
C GLY A 41 19.61 -25.32 -13.51
N ASP A 42 19.41 -24.01 -13.39
CA ASP A 42 19.78 -23.28 -12.18
C ASP A 42 18.70 -23.42 -11.10
N LYS A 43 19.09 -23.80 -9.89
CA LYS A 43 18.17 -23.94 -8.75
C LYS A 43 17.84 -22.60 -8.10
N ILE A 44 16.65 -22.54 -7.51
CA ILE A 44 16.16 -21.55 -6.55
C ILE A 44 15.95 -22.31 -5.25
N LEU A 45 16.61 -21.89 -4.16
CA LEU A 45 16.70 -22.70 -2.94
C LEU A 45 15.58 -22.36 -1.95
N LYS A 46 15.27 -23.32 -1.08
CA LYS A 46 14.31 -23.13 0.01
C LYS A 46 14.75 -22.02 0.96
N ALA A 47 16.06 -21.79 1.13
CA ALA A 47 16.58 -20.63 1.85
C ALA A 47 16.07 -19.29 1.30
N ASP A 48 16.12 -19.10 -0.02
CA ASP A 48 15.71 -17.86 -0.69
C ASP A 48 14.19 -17.62 -0.53
N TYR A 49 13.42 -18.69 -0.68
CA TYR A 49 11.97 -18.70 -0.46
C TYR A 49 11.58 -18.40 0.99
N VAL A 50 12.22 -19.07 1.97
CA VAL A 50 11.93 -18.86 3.39
C VAL A 50 12.26 -17.42 3.80
N LYS A 51 13.35 -16.82 3.29
CA LYS A 51 13.68 -15.40 3.57
C LYS A 51 12.55 -14.46 3.12
N GLN A 52 12.02 -14.64 1.91
CA GLN A 52 10.91 -13.83 1.39
C GLN A 52 9.59 -14.09 2.13
N TYR A 53 9.28 -15.34 2.42
CA TYR A 53 8.07 -15.72 3.15
C TYR A 53 8.09 -15.18 4.58
N ASP A 54 9.18 -15.36 5.33
CA ASP A 54 9.29 -14.84 6.69
C ASP A 54 9.27 -13.29 6.72
N ALA A 55 9.84 -12.60 5.72
CA ALA A 55 9.72 -11.15 5.59
C ALA A 55 8.25 -10.70 5.42
N TYR A 56 7.47 -11.40 4.57
CA TYR A 56 6.03 -11.14 4.43
C TYR A 56 5.27 -11.38 5.74
N ILE A 57 5.52 -12.51 6.41
CA ILE A 57 4.88 -12.83 7.69
C ILE A 57 5.19 -11.77 8.75
N ASN A 58 6.45 -11.33 8.85
CA ASN A 58 6.86 -10.28 9.78
C ASN A 58 6.12 -8.95 9.48
N ALA A 59 5.92 -8.59 8.21
CA ALA A 59 5.16 -7.40 7.83
C ALA A 59 3.69 -7.49 8.26
N VAL A 60 3.05 -8.67 8.08
CA VAL A 60 1.67 -8.93 8.55
C VAL A 60 1.59 -8.85 10.09
N GLU A 61 2.56 -9.41 10.80
CA GLU A 61 2.61 -9.36 12.26
C GLU A 61 2.76 -7.92 12.77
N GLN A 62 3.61 -7.10 12.15
CA GLN A 62 3.76 -5.68 12.52
C GLN A 62 2.51 -4.84 12.19
N GLN A 63 1.87 -5.09 11.05
CA GLN A 63 0.72 -4.28 10.61
C GLN A 63 -0.59 -4.65 11.33
N TYR A 64 -0.79 -5.93 11.66
CA TYR A 64 -2.08 -6.45 12.15
C TYR A 64 -2.00 -7.14 13.52
N GLY A 65 -0.81 -7.35 14.08
CA GLY A 65 -0.62 -8.09 15.34
C GLY A 65 -0.92 -9.59 15.24
N ILE A 66 -0.97 -10.15 14.03
CA ILE A 66 -1.26 -11.57 13.78
C ILE A 66 0.06 -12.33 13.68
N ASP A 67 0.36 -13.14 14.69
CA ASP A 67 1.58 -13.96 14.69
C ASP A 67 1.56 -15.05 13.61
N LYS A 68 2.76 -15.48 13.18
CA LYS A 68 2.97 -16.53 12.17
C LYS A 68 2.10 -17.77 12.38
N LYS A 69 2.01 -18.28 13.60
CA LYS A 69 1.30 -19.53 13.89
C LYS A 69 -0.21 -19.33 13.79
N THR A 70 -0.73 -18.19 14.26
CA THR A 70 -2.14 -17.83 14.08
C THR A 70 -2.49 -17.69 12.61
N LEU A 71 -1.63 -17.05 11.81
CA LEU A 71 -1.84 -16.90 10.37
C LEU A 71 -1.82 -18.27 9.65
N GLU A 72 -0.81 -19.10 9.90
CA GLU A 72 -0.60 -20.40 9.25
C GLU A 72 -1.62 -21.49 9.64
N THR A 73 -2.27 -21.35 10.80
CA THR A 73 -3.30 -22.31 11.27
C THR A 73 -4.74 -21.84 11.08
N SER A 74 -4.94 -20.60 10.62
CA SER A 74 -6.27 -20.06 10.33
C SER A 74 -6.85 -20.62 9.03
N THR A 75 -8.10 -21.05 9.08
CA THR A 75 -8.87 -21.38 7.86
C THR A 75 -9.14 -20.15 7.00
N ASP A 76 -9.24 -18.98 7.62
CA ASP A 76 -9.68 -17.74 6.96
C ASP A 76 -8.57 -17.12 6.10
N TYR A 77 -7.31 -17.49 6.38
CA TYR A 77 -6.12 -17.06 5.63
C TYR A 77 -5.51 -18.17 4.76
N ALA A 78 -6.08 -19.38 4.76
CA ALA A 78 -5.49 -20.55 4.11
C ALA A 78 -5.25 -20.35 2.59
N ASP A 79 -6.25 -19.82 1.88
CA ASP A 79 -6.17 -19.56 0.44
C ASP A 79 -5.22 -18.38 0.13
N THR A 80 -5.28 -17.30 0.91
CA THR A 80 -4.38 -16.14 0.81
C THR A 80 -2.92 -16.56 0.98
N LEU A 81 -2.63 -17.41 1.97
CA LEU A 81 -1.29 -17.96 2.17
C LEU A 81 -0.91 -18.92 1.03
N ALA A 82 -1.80 -19.78 0.56
CA ALA A 82 -1.51 -20.67 -0.56
C ALA A 82 -1.14 -19.90 -1.83
N GLN A 83 -1.85 -18.80 -2.13
CA GLN A 83 -1.53 -17.89 -3.23
C GLN A 83 -0.20 -17.19 -3.01
N MET A 84 0.03 -16.59 -1.83
CA MET A 84 1.29 -15.93 -1.47
C MET A 84 2.51 -16.86 -1.63
N ARG A 85 2.38 -18.13 -1.25
CA ARG A 85 3.46 -19.13 -1.41
C ARG A 85 3.79 -19.39 -2.88
N GLU A 86 2.80 -19.42 -3.76
CA GLU A 86 3.03 -19.50 -5.21
C GLU A 86 3.63 -18.20 -5.76
N ASP A 87 3.13 -17.03 -5.34
CA ASP A 87 3.60 -15.73 -5.81
C ASP A 87 5.07 -15.48 -5.46
N ILE A 88 5.53 -15.89 -4.28
CA ILE A 88 6.95 -15.81 -3.89
C ILE A 88 7.81 -16.71 -4.80
N VAL A 89 7.40 -17.96 -5.04
CA VAL A 89 8.14 -18.86 -5.95
C VAL A 89 8.15 -18.33 -7.37
N GLU A 90 7.04 -17.75 -7.84
CA GLU A 90 6.90 -17.19 -9.18
C GLU A 90 7.69 -15.88 -9.35
N GLY A 91 7.80 -15.07 -8.30
CA GLY A 91 8.71 -13.93 -8.20
C GLY A 91 10.17 -14.35 -8.28
N LEU A 92 10.58 -15.36 -7.51
CA LEU A 92 11.95 -15.91 -7.56
C LEU A 92 12.28 -16.53 -8.92
N ILE A 93 11.35 -17.21 -9.58
CA ILE A 93 11.49 -17.68 -10.97
C ILE A 93 11.69 -16.50 -11.93
N THR A 94 10.92 -15.43 -11.75
CA THR A 94 11.01 -14.22 -12.57
C THR A 94 12.38 -13.54 -12.40
N GLN A 95 12.85 -13.35 -11.16
CA GLN A 95 14.19 -12.83 -10.87
C GLN A 95 15.28 -13.69 -11.52
N LYS A 96 15.16 -15.02 -11.39
CA LYS A 96 16.15 -15.95 -11.96
C LYS A 96 16.24 -15.85 -13.49
N LEU A 97 15.10 -15.64 -14.16
CA LEU A 97 15.06 -15.39 -15.60
C LEU A 97 15.70 -14.04 -15.94
N VAL A 98 15.39 -12.98 -15.20
CA VAL A 98 16.02 -11.66 -15.37
C VAL A 98 17.54 -11.75 -15.24
N ASP A 99 18.06 -12.43 -14.21
CA ASP A 99 19.50 -12.66 -14.00
C ASP A 99 20.15 -13.41 -15.17
N GLN A 100 19.47 -14.44 -15.69
CA GLN A 100 19.94 -15.21 -16.85
C GLN A 100 19.96 -14.35 -18.12
N GLN A 101 18.97 -13.48 -18.32
CA GLN A 101 18.94 -12.56 -19.46
C GLN A 101 19.95 -11.43 -19.33
N ALA A 102 20.20 -10.91 -18.12
CA ALA A 102 21.26 -9.94 -17.85
C ALA A 102 22.63 -10.50 -18.28
N LYS A 103 22.96 -11.72 -17.85
CA LYS A 103 24.17 -12.44 -18.27
C LYS A 103 24.22 -12.65 -19.78
N LYS A 104 23.13 -13.13 -20.40
CA LYS A 104 23.03 -13.36 -21.86
C LYS A 104 23.21 -12.08 -22.68
N ASN A 105 22.77 -10.94 -22.16
CA ASN A 105 22.91 -9.62 -22.77
C ASN A 105 24.23 -8.91 -22.41
N ASN A 106 25.13 -9.57 -21.68
CA ASN A 106 26.42 -9.03 -21.20
C ASN A 106 26.28 -7.78 -20.31
N ILE A 107 25.19 -7.68 -19.56
CA ILE A 107 24.97 -6.58 -18.60
C ILE A 107 25.92 -6.76 -17.41
N ALA A 108 26.67 -5.70 -17.11
CA ALA A 108 27.57 -5.64 -15.96
C ALA A 108 27.57 -4.24 -15.34
N LEU A 109 27.88 -4.20 -14.03
CA LEU A 109 28.16 -2.95 -13.32
C LEU A 109 29.62 -2.53 -13.56
N THR A 110 29.78 -1.34 -14.12
CA THR A 110 31.02 -0.57 -14.11
C THR A 110 31.35 -0.10 -12.70
N ASP A 111 32.53 0.47 -12.50
CA ASP A 111 32.91 1.00 -11.20
C ASP A 111 32.12 2.27 -10.82
N ASP A 112 31.64 3.04 -11.82
CA ASP A 112 30.73 4.16 -11.61
C ASP A 112 29.33 3.69 -11.17
N ASP A 113 28.78 2.61 -11.75
CA ASP A 113 27.49 2.06 -11.31
C ASP A 113 27.59 1.55 -9.85
N LYS A 114 28.69 0.85 -9.50
CA LYS A 114 28.93 0.38 -8.12
C LYS A 114 29.08 1.54 -7.13
N LYS A 115 29.66 2.66 -7.58
CA LYS A 115 29.73 3.89 -6.79
C LYS A 115 28.33 4.47 -6.58
N GLN A 116 27.49 4.55 -7.62
CA GLN A 116 26.10 5.01 -7.50
C GLN A 116 25.28 4.15 -6.54
N VAL A 117 25.44 2.82 -6.56
CA VAL A 117 24.79 1.93 -5.58
C VAL A 117 25.21 2.24 -4.14
N LYS A 118 26.49 2.56 -3.91
CA LYS A 118 26.98 2.97 -2.57
C LYS A 118 26.49 4.35 -2.17
N ASP A 119 26.44 5.29 -3.11
CA ASP A 119 25.89 6.62 -2.89
C ASP A 119 24.38 6.52 -2.55
N GLN A 120 23.62 5.62 -3.20
CA GLN A 120 22.22 5.31 -2.89
C GLN A 120 22.04 4.66 -1.50
N LEU A 121 22.88 3.69 -1.14
CA LEU A 121 22.87 3.06 0.18
C LEU A 121 23.13 4.09 1.29
N GLN A 122 24.07 5.01 1.07
CA GLN A 122 24.34 6.11 2.02
C GLN A 122 23.16 7.07 2.11
N GLN A 123 22.55 7.46 0.98
CA GLN A 123 21.35 8.32 0.98
C GLN A 123 20.18 7.69 1.75
N LEU A 124 19.98 6.38 1.62
CA LEU A 124 18.97 5.64 2.38
C LEU A 124 19.27 5.67 3.89
N LYS A 125 20.53 5.44 4.27
CA LYS A 125 20.99 5.52 5.67
C LYS A 125 20.83 6.93 6.25
N ASP A 126 21.16 7.97 5.48
CA ASP A 126 21.02 9.38 5.87
C ASP A 126 19.54 9.79 6.03
N ALA A 127 18.66 9.30 5.15
CA ALA A 127 17.22 9.59 5.19
C ALA A 127 16.49 8.96 6.38
N TYR A 128 16.89 7.74 6.79
CA TYR A 128 16.36 7.07 7.97
C TYR A 128 16.99 7.58 9.27
N GLY A 129 18.29 7.93 9.24
CA GLY A 129 19.11 8.06 10.43
C GLY A 129 19.65 6.70 10.90
N GLU A 130 20.83 6.71 11.52
CA GLU A 130 21.62 5.48 11.74
C GLU A 130 20.93 4.42 12.62
N GLU A 131 20.23 4.83 13.68
CA GLU A 131 19.51 3.90 14.57
C GLU A 131 18.31 3.25 13.87
N ALA A 132 17.47 4.06 13.19
CA ALA A 132 16.30 3.56 12.47
C ALA A 132 16.70 2.69 11.26
N PHE A 133 17.80 3.01 10.58
CA PHE A 133 18.35 2.16 9.50
C PHE A 133 18.85 0.81 10.03
N ALA A 134 19.55 0.79 11.17
CA ALA A 134 20.00 -0.45 11.80
C ALA A 134 18.82 -1.32 12.29
N ASP A 135 17.79 -0.72 12.88
CA ASP A 135 16.58 -1.45 13.27
C ASP A 135 15.77 -1.94 12.06
N MET A 136 15.66 -1.16 10.98
CA MET A 136 15.05 -1.62 9.72
C MET A 136 15.76 -2.86 9.16
N LEU A 137 17.09 -2.84 9.06
CA LEU A 137 17.88 -3.98 8.59
C LEU A 137 17.67 -5.23 9.48
N LYS A 138 17.64 -5.03 10.80
CA LYS A 138 17.37 -6.08 11.79
C LYS A 138 15.95 -6.65 11.71
N GLN A 139 14.93 -5.82 11.47
CA GLN A 139 13.55 -6.26 11.23
C GLN A 139 13.44 -7.09 9.94
N GLN A 140 14.14 -6.68 8.88
CA GLN A 140 14.25 -7.41 7.62
C GLN A 140 15.20 -8.62 7.66
N GLN A 141 15.81 -8.92 8.82
CA GLN A 141 16.79 -9.99 9.02
C GLN A 141 17.93 -9.96 7.98
N MET A 142 18.39 -8.75 7.64
CA MET A 142 19.31 -8.48 6.55
C MET A 142 20.52 -7.67 7.03
N THR A 143 21.69 -7.95 6.48
CA THR A 143 22.90 -7.15 6.70
C THR A 143 23.02 -6.01 5.70
N GLU A 144 23.77 -4.95 6.05
CA GLU A 144 24.07 -3.83 5.14
C GLU A 144 24.74 -4.31 3.83
N ALA A 145 25.57 -5.36 3.90
CA ALA A 145 26.21 -5.97 2.74
C ALA A 145 25.22 -6.73 1.83
N GLU A 146 24.22 -7.40 2.40
CA GLU A 146 23.12 -8.01 1.62
C GLU A 146 22.24 -6.95 0.96
N LEU A 147 22.02 -5.80 1.62
CA LEU A 147 21.31 -4.67 1.02
C LEU A 147 22.13 -4.04 -0.12
N GLU A 148 23.45 -3.87 0.03
CA GLU A 148 24.31 -3.44 -1.09
C GLU A 148 24.20 -4.43 -2.25
N GLN A 149 24.21 -5.74 -1.98
CA GLN A 149 24.06 -6.77 -3.01
C GLN A 149 22.67 -6.74 -3.69
N LEU A 150 21.60 -6.45 -2.94
CA LEU A 150 20.25 -6.29 -3.49
C LEU A 150 20.22 -5.09 -4.46
N LEU A 151 20.71 -3.93 -4.02
CA LEU A 151 20.80 -2.72 -4.86
C LEU A 151 21.70 -2.92 -6.10
N GLN A 152 22.76 -3.73 -6.00
CA GLN A 152 23.55 -4.14 -7.18
C GLN A 152 22.74 -5.02 -8.15
N GLY A 153 21.90 -5.91 -7.63
CA GLY A 153 20.96 -6.70 -8.43
C GLY A 153 19.94 -5.82 -9.16
N ASP A 154 19.33 -4.88 -8.45
CA ASP A 154 18.38 -3.91 -9.00
C ASP A 154 19.04 -3.04 -10.09
N ALA A 155 20.27 -2.58 -9.87
CA ALA A 155 21.03 -1.84 -10.88
C ALA A 155 21.33 -2.66 -12.14
N VAL A 156 21.64 -3.96 -12.01
CA VAL A 156 21.81 -4.87 -13.16
C VAL A 156 20.48 -5.06 -13.91
N GLN A 157 19.38 -5.26 -13.19
CA GLN A 157 18.04 -5.37 -13.76
C GLN A 157 17.63 -4.09 -14.50
N GLN A 158 17.83 -2.93 -13.89
CA GLN A 158 17.52 -1.63 -14.50
C GLN A 158 18.30 -1.44 -15.80
N LYS A 159 19.62 -1.70 -15.80
CA LYS A 159 20.44 -1.60 -17.02
C LYS A 159 20.04 -2.60 -18.11
N LEU A 160 19.59 -3.80 -17.75
CA LEU A 160 19.00 -4.74 -18.71
C LEU A 160 17.73 -4.16 -19.33
N PHE A 161 16.82 -3.65 -18.51
CA PHE A 161 15.53 -3.12 -18.99
C PHE A 161 15.71 -1.85 -19.83
N ASP A 162 16.63 -0.96 -19.46
CA ASP A 162 16.98 0.19 -20.29
C ASP A 162 17.61 -0.23 -21.62
N GLN A 163 18.52 -1.21 -21.65
CA GLN A 163 19.05 -1.74 -22.92
C GLN A 163 17.95 -2.34 -23.80
N LEU A 164 17.01 -3.09 -23.22
CA LEU A 164 15.91 -3.73 -23.94
C LEU A 164 14.81 -2.76 -24.38
N THR A 165 14.75 -1.56 -23.81
CA THR A 165 13.73 -0.55 -24.09
C THR A 165 14.26 0.75 -24.71
N ALA A 166 15.57 0.88 -24.92
CA ALA A 166 16.22 2.08 -25.47
C ALA A 166 15.68 2.55 -26.84
N GLY A 167 15.08 1.65 -27.62
CA GLY A 167 14.44 1.96 -28.90
C GLY A 167 12.95 2.35 -28.81
N ILE A 168 12.35 2.38 -27.62
CA ILE A 168 10.94 2.76 -27.44
C ILE A 168 10.83 4.28 -27.43
N THR A 169 9.91 4.79 -28.25
CA THR A 169 9.59 6.22 -28.35
C THR A 169 8.08 6.43 -28.27
N VAL A 170 7.69 7.66 -27.93
CA VAL A 170 6.31 8.15 -28.03
C VAL A 170 6.30 9.26 -29.08
N THR A 171 5.33 9.23 -29.98
CA THR A 171 5.17 10.27 -31.00
C THR A 171 4.28 11.41 -30.48
N ASP A 172 4.48 12.62 -30.98
CA ASP A 172 3.59 13.77 -30.69
C ASP A 172 2.12 13.46 -31.01
N GLU A 173 1.85 12.58 -31.99
CA GLU A 173 0.50 12.11 -32.31
C GLU A 173 -0.12 11.27 -31.18
N GLU A 174 0.66 10.39 -30.54
CA GLU A 174 0.23 9.59 -29.40
C GLU A 174 0.01 10.45 -28.14
N VAL A 175 0.93 11.40 -27.87
CA VAL A 175 0.78 12.36 -26.76
C VAL A 175 -0.47 13.20 -26.96
N LYS A 176 -0.69 13.71 -28.19
CA LYS A 176 -1.90 14.49 -28.51
C LYS A 176 -3.16 13.65 -28.42
N LYS A 177 -3.15 12.41 -28.93
CA LYS A 177 -4.30 11.51 -28.83
C LYS A 177 -4.66 11.25 -27.37
N TYR A 178 -3.69 10.93 -26.52
CA TYR A 178 -3.93 10.71 -25.09
C TYR A 178 -4.48 11.95 -24.39
N TYR A 179 -3.96 13.14 -24.71
CA TYR A 179 -4.52 14.39 -24.21
C TYR A 179 -5.97 14.57 -24.66
N ASP A 180 -6.27 14.40 -25.95
CA ASP A 180 -7.64 14.58 -26.48
C ASP A 180 -8.63 13.53 -25.93
N GLU A 181 -8.18 12.30 -25.64
CA GLU A 181 -9.00 11.22 -25.07
C GLU A 181 -9.27 11.37 -23.57
N ASN A 182 -8.36 12.01 -22.81
CA ASN A 182 -8.45 12.12 -21.33
C ASN A 182 -8.61 13.56 -20.82
N LYS A 183 -8.81 14.53 -21.72
CA LYS A 183 -8.89 15.97 -21.40
C LYS A 183 -9.87 16.32 -20.30
N ASP A 184 -11.08 15.77 -20.39
CA ASP A 184 -12.21 16.14 -19.53
C ASP A 184 -12.16 15.42 -18.17
N THR A 185 -11.19 14.51 -17.95
CA THR A 185 -11.03 13.69 -16.74
C THR A 185 -9.68 13.87 -16.05
N GLU A 186 -8.57 13.66 -16.76
CA GLU A 186 -7.22 13.71 -16.18
C GLU A 186 -6.58 15.10 -16.23
N PHE A 187 -7.07 15.95 -17.16
CA PHE A 187 -6.50 17.29 -17.41
C PHE A 187 -7.47 18.43 -17.11
N THR A 188 -8.50 18.18 -16.32
CA THR A 188 -9.46 19.18 -15.87
C THR A 188 -9.52 19.23 -14.34
N ASP A 189 -9.09 20.34 -13.76
CA ASP A 189 -9.36 20.64 -12.34
C ASP A 189 -10.88 20.85 -12.18
N PRO A 190 -11.55 20.20 -11.22
CA PRO A 190 -13.00 20.36 -11.01
C PRO A 190 -13.36 21.76 -10.48
N GLU A 191 -14.65 22.14 -10.58
CA GLU A 191 -15.14 23.33 -9.86
C GLU A 191 -15.04 23.07 -8.35
N MET A 192 -14.39 23.97 -7.64
CA MET A 192 -14.23 23.92 -6.19
C MET A 192 -14.78 25.18 -5.52
N VAL A 193 -15.12 25.05 -4.24
CA VAL A 193 -15.43 26.18 -3.36
C VAL A 193 -14.52 26.15 -2.16
N LYS A 194 -14.11 27.35 -1.73
CA LYS A 194 -13.54 27.56 -0.40
C LYS A 194 -14.59 28.20 0.49
N VAL A 195 -14.84 27.60 1.63
CA VAL A 195 -15.81 28.09 2.63
C VAL A 195 -15.18 28.10 4.01
N SER A 196 -15.74 28.93 4.89
CA SER A 196 -15.62 28.74 6.34
C SER A 196 -16.96 28.26 6.88
N HIS A 197 -16.99 27.32 7.83
CA HIS A 197 -18.22 26.88 8.46
C HIS A 197 -18.15 26.80 9.99
N ILE A 198 -19.33 26.89 10.60
CA ILE A 198 -19.58 26.58 12.01
C ILE A 198 -20.44 25.32 12.04
N LEU A 199 -20.02 24.29 12.76
CA LEU A 199 -20.87 23.12 13.06
C LEU A 199 -21.42 23.27 14.48
N ILE A 200 -22.74 23.22 14.65
CA ILE A 200 -23.38 22.90 15.93
C ILE A 200 -23.79 21.43 15.86
N SER A 201 -23.14 20.57 16.65
CA SER A 201 -23.20 19.11 16.52
C SER A 201 -24.32 18.48 17.35
N ILE A 202 -24.82 17.32 16.89
CA ILE A 202 -25.48 16.35 17.77
C ILE A 202 -24.40 15.45 18.41
N PRO A 203 -24.69 14.76 19.54
CA PRO A 203 -23.71 13.86 20.14
C PRO A 203 -23.23 12.78 19.15
N GLU A 204 -21.93 12.50 19.12
CA GLU A 204 -21.31 11.61 18.12
C GLU A 204 -21.92 10.20 18.11
N ASP A 205 -22.32 9.70 19.28
CA ASP A 205 -22.98 8.40 19.42
C ASP A 205 -24.38 8.33 18.78
N LYS A 206 -24.88 9.47 18.25
CA LYS A 206 -26.14 9.60 17.50
C LYS A 206 -25.94 9.82 15.99
N TYR A 207 -24.71 9.95 15.48
CA TYR A 207 -24.45 10.09 14.04
C TYR A 207 -24.97 8.90 13.22
N SER A 208 -25.06 7.70 13.82
CA SER A 208 -25.62 6.49 13.20
C SER A 208 -27.00 6.09 13.74
N ALA A 209 -27.67 6.95 14.51
CA ALA A 209 -29.00 6.67 15.05
C ALA A 209 -30.11 6.80 13.99
N ASP A 210 -31.29 6.28 14.29
CA ASP A 210 -32.47 6.39 13.44
C ASP A 210 -32.96 7.86 13.33
N GLU A 211 -33.76 8.14 12.29
CA GLU A 211 -34.25 9.49 11.99
C GLU A 211 -35.06 10.13 13.12
N THR A 212 -35.79 9.36 13.93
CA THR A 212 -36.60 9.88 15.04
C THR A 212 -35.71 10.31 16.21
N THR A 213 -34.71 9.48 16.52
CA THR A 213 -33.67 9.83 17.50
C THR A 213 -32.88 11.06 17.04
N LYS A 214 -32.37 11.06 15.79
CA LYS A 214 -31.64 12.20 15.22
C LYS A 214 -32.47 13.49 15.24
N LYS A 215 -33.73 13.45 14.83
CA LYS A 215 -34.64 14.61 14.89
C LYS A 215 -34.76 15.16 16.31
N THR A 216 -34.85 14.29 17.31
CA THR A 216 -34.94 14.70 18.72
C THR A 216 -33.68 15.42 19.19
N GLU A 217 -32.49 15.05 18.70
CA GLU A 217 -31.24 15.77 18.98
C GLU A 217 -31.15 17.09 18.20
N TYR A 218 -31.50 17.11 16.91
CA TYR A 218 -31.55 18.33 16.11
C TYR A 218 -32.48 19.39 16.72
N ASP A 219 -33.66 19.01 17.20
CA ASP A 219 -34.61 19.93 17.85
C ASP A 219 -34.04 20.57 19.15
N LYS A 220 -33.06 19.93 19.83
CA LYS A 220 -32.38 20.51 21.02
C LYS A 220 -31.37 21.59 20.64
N ILE A 221 -30.56 21.34 19.60
CA ILE A 221 -29.46 22.24 19.19
C ILE A 221 -29.93 23.37 18.26
N LYS A 222 -31.10 23.23 17.65
CA LYS A 222 -31.66 24.21 16.70
C LYS A 222 -31.71 25.66 17.22
N PRO A 223 -32.15 25.96 18.47
CA PRO A 223 -32.20 27.34 18.95
C PRO A 223 -30.83 28.02 19.02
N GLU A 224 -29.77 27.26 19.36
CA GLU A 224 -28.40 27.75 19.35
C GLU A 224 -27.90 27.98 17.93
N ALA A 225 -28.14 27.02 17.03
CA ALA A 225 -27.81 27.18 15.61
C ALA A 225 -28.51 28.41 14.99
N GLU A 226 -29.79 28.63 15.28
CA GLU A 226 -30.54 29.83 14.84
C GLU A 226 -29.96 31.13 15.42
N GLN A 227 -29.52 31.12 16.69
CA GLN A 227 -28.86 32.25 17.33
C GLN A 227 -27.50 32.58 16.68
N VAL A 228 -26.66 31.58 16.43
CA VAL A 228 -25.34 31.75 15.79
C VAL A 228 -25.50 32.20 14.33
N LEU A 229 -26.51 31.68 13.62
CA LEU A 229 -26.84 32.13 12.26
C LEU A 229 -27.28 33.60 12.24
N ALA A 230 -28.07 34.04 13.22
CA ALA A 230 -28.48 35.44 13.33
C ALA A 230 -27.29 36.37 13.58
N LYS A 231 -26.34 35.97 14.43
CA LYS A 231 -25.06 36.68 14.65
C LYS A 231 -24.24 36.79 13.37
N ALA A 232 -24.03 35.67 12.69
CA ALA A 232 -23.27 35.63 11.44
C ALA A 232 -23.90 36.56 10.37
N LYS A 233 -25.23 36.55 10.24
CA LYS A 233 -25.97 37.43 9.31
C LYS A 233 -26.05 38.90 9.74
N ALA A 234 -25.81 39.21 11.01
CA ALA A 234 -25.68 40.59 11.49
C ALA A 234 -24.30 41.20 11.19
N GLY A 235 -23.32 40.38 10.76
CA GLY A 235 -21.95 40.83 10.46
C GLY A 235 -20.96 40.69 11.62
N ASP A 236 -21.30 39.91 12.66
CA ASP A 236 -20.32 39.50 13.68
C ASP A 236 -19.13 38.78 13.01
N ASP A 237 -17.93 38.87 13.60
CA ASP A 237 -16.74 38.22 13.02
C ASP A 237 -16.90 36.70 12.99
N PHE A 238 -16.96 36.14 11.79
CA PHE A 238 -17.23 34.72 11.59
C PHE A 238 -16.12 33.82 12.14
N ALA A 239 -14.86 34.25 12.13
CA ALA A 239 -13.76 33.43 12.66
C ALA A 239 -13.82 33.36 14.18
N GLU A 240 -14.25 34.43 14.84
CA GLU A 240 -14.54 34.41 16.28
C GLU A 240 -15.79 33.57 16.58
N LEU A 241 -16.84 33.64 15.76
CA LEU A 241 -18.00 32.74 15.89
C LEU A 241 -17.61 31.26 15.71
N VAL A 242 -16.71 30.93 14.79
CA VAL A 242 -16.17 29.56 14.66
C VAL A 242 -15.46 29.12 15.94
N LYS A 243 -14.54 29.92 16.46
CA LYS A 243 -13.83 29.59 17.72
C LYS A 243 -14.77 29.44 18.91
N GLN A 244 -15.80 30.29 18.98
CA GLN A 244 -16.74 30.27 20.09
C GLN A 244 -17.72 29.10 20.01
N TYR A 245 -18.27 28.82 18.83
CA TYR A 245 -19.46 27.96 18.67
C TYR A 245 -19.26 26.69 17.83
N SER A 246 -18.20 26.57 17.02
CA SER A 246 -18.05 25.37 16.18
C SER A 246 -17.61 24.17 17.01
N ASP A 247 -18.27 23.03 16.86
CA ASP A 247 -17.88 21.74 17.43
C ASP A 247 -16.90 20.97 16.55
N ASP A 248 -16.70 21.40 15.29
CA ASP A 248 -15.76 20.72 14.38
C ASP A 248 -14.29 20.97 14.77
N ALA A 249 -13.76 20.05 15.57
CA ALA A 249 -12.37 20.05 16.00
C ALA A 249 -11.36 19.99 14.83
N GLY A 250 -11.75 19.50 13.64
CA GLY A 250 -10.87 19.40 12.48
C GLY A 250 -10.53 20.76 11.86
N THR A 251 -11.49 21.69 11.81
CA THR A 251 -11.33 22.98 11.13
C THR A 251 -11.40 24.20 12.05
N LYS A 252 -11.93 24.08 13.28
CA LYS A 252 -12.15 25.20 14.22
C LYS A 252 -10.92 26.08 14.44
N ASP A 253 -9.76 25.48 14.70
CA ASP A 253 -8.50 26.21 14.91
C ASP A 253 -7.94 26.84 13.62
N GLN A 254 -8.46 26.43 12.46
CA GLN A 254 -8.16 26.99 11.13
C GLN A 254 -9.29 27.89 10.61
N GLY A 255 -10.14 28.42 11.52
CA GLY A 255 -11.23 29.34 11.17
C GLY A 255 -12.39 28.69 10.40
N GLY A 256 -12.56 27.37 10.55
CA GLY A 256 -13.68 26.63 9.95
C GLY A 256 -13.46 26.31 8.48
N THR A 257 -12.23 26.47 7.98
CA THR A 257 -11.95 26.59 6.54
C THR A 257 -11.84 25.24 5.86
N LEU A 258 -12.60 25.03 4.78
CA LEU A 258 -12.51 23.89 3.87
C LEU A 258 -12.41 24.39 2.42
N THR A 259 -11.66 23.66 1.58
CA THR A 259 -11.65 23.82 0.12
C THR A 259 -11.93 22.46 -0.49
N PHE A 260 -12.96 22.34 -1.32
CA PHE A 260 -13.44 21.04 -1.80
C PHE A 260 -14.19 21.13 -3.13
N SER A 261 -14.22 20.00 -3.84
CA SER A 261 -14.96 19.80 -5.09
C SER A 261 -16.34 19.16 -4.85
N ARG A 262 -17.15 19.00 -5.90
CA ARG A 262 -18.42 18.24 -5.83
C ARG A 262 -18.23 16.72 -5.74
N GLU A 263 -17.04 16.22 -6.02
CA GLU A 263 -16.69 14.80 -6.06
C GLU A 263 -16.10 14.30 -4.73
N ASP A 264 -15.74 15.25 -3.85
CA ASP A 264 -15.17 14.98 -2.54
C ASP A 264 -16.23 14.34 -1.61
N GLN A 265 -15.79 13.46 -0.71
CA GLN A 265 -16.67 12.70 0.19
C GLN A 265 -17.14 13.55 1.38
N ILE A 266 -17.94 14.57 1.10
CA ILE A 266 -18.58 15.48 2.06
C ILE A 266 -20.11 15.30 1.99
N GLU A 267 -20.79 15.51 3.12
CA GLU A 267 -22.25 15.42 3.22
C GLU A 267 -22.96 16.23 2.10
N PRO A 268 -23.82 15.60 1.25
CA PRO A 268 -24.36 16.25 0.05
C PRO A 268 -25.07 17.59 0.30
N ALA A 269 -25.80 17.71 1.42
CA ALA A 269 -26.46 18.96 1.80
C ALA A 269 -25.47 20.12 2.05
N PHE A 270 -24.28 19.82 2.58
CA PHE A 270 -23.20 20.79 2.77
C PHE A 270 -22.60 21.23 1.43
N ILE A 271 -22.37 20.29 0.51
CA ILE A 271 -21.91 20.59 -0.86
C ILE A 271 -22.93 21.46 -1.59
N GLU A 272 -24.20 21.04 -1.64
CA GLU A 272 -25.28 21.78 -2.31
C GLU A 272 -25.40 23.21 -1.80
N ALA A 273 -25.44 23.39 -0.48
CA ALA A 273 -25.53 24.70 0.13
C ALA A 273 -24.32 25.59 -0.18
N SER A 274 -23.10 25.03 -0.13
CA SER A 274 -21.86 25.78 -0.38
C SER A 274 -21.76 26.29 -1.81
N PHE A 275 -22.07 25.45 -2.80
CA PHE A 275 -22.07 25.86 -4.21
C PHE A 275 -23.28 26.74 -4.58
N ALA A 276 -24.38 26.68 -3.82
CA ALA A 276 -25.54 27.54 -4.01
C ALA A 276 -25.24 29.03 -3.73
N LEU A 277 -24.37 29.33 -2.75
CA LEU A 277 -23.83 30.67 -2.48
C LEU A 277 -23.20 31.27 -3.75
N LYS A 278 -23.25 32.59 -3.94
CA LYS A 278 -22.87 33.26 -5.19
C LYS A 278 -21.67 34.18 -5.04
N ASN A 279 -21.63 34.98 -3.99
CA ASN A 279 -20.61 36.01 -3.76
C ASN A 279 -19.77 35.67 -2.52
N LYS A 280 -18.51 36.14 -2.52
CA LYS A 280 -17.67 36.10 -1.32
C LYS A 280 -18.37 36.83 -0.17
N GLY A 281 -18.45 36.18 0.99
CA GLY A 281 -19.16 36.66 2.18
C GLY A 281 -20.63 36.26 2.26
N ASP A 282 -21.24 35.65 1.22
CA ASP A 282 -22.58 35.09 1.33
C ASP A 282 -22.63 34.01 2.44
N ILE A 283 -23.70 34.01 3.25
CA ILE A 283 -23.91 33.06 4.36
C ILE A 283 -25.19 32.24 4.10
N SER A 284 -25.12 30.93 4.32
CA SER A 284 -26.20 29.96 4.10
C SER A 284 -27.43 30.15 5.01
N GLY A 285 -28.43 29.29 4.85
CA GLY A 285 -29.36 28.96 5.94
C GLY A 285 -28.70 28.03 6.95
N LEU A 286 -29.50 27.45 7.87
CA LEU A 286 -29.06 26.26 8.58
C LEU A 286 -29.05 25.08 7.61
N VAL A 287 -27.89 24.42 7.48
CA VAL A 287 -27.70 23.25 6.63
C VAL A 287 -27.62 22.03 7.52
N GLN A 288 -28.65 21.18 7.49
CA GLN A 288 -28.67 19.96 8.29
C GLN A 288 -27.89 18.85 7.59
N THR A 289 -27.03 18.15 8.34
CA THR A 289 -26.26 16.98 7.90
C THR A 289 -26.41 15.85 8.93
N SER A 290 -25.78 14.70 8.68
CA SER A 290 -25.64 13.63 9.68
C SER A 290 -25.01 14.08 11.00
N TYR A 291 -24.23 15.16 11.00
CA TYR A 291 -23.45 15.65 12.15
C TYR A 291 -24.17 16.71 12.99
N GLY A 292 -25.13 17.44 12.42
CA GLY A 292 -25.79 18.56 13.12
C GLY A 292 -26.25 19.65 12.15
N TYR A 293 -26.18 20.90 12.60
CA TYR A 293 -26.43 22.08 11.76
C TYR A 293 -25.12 22.79 11.42
N HIS A 294 -24.89 23.00 10.13
CA HIS A 294 -23.81 23.83 9.63
C HIS A 294 -24.32 25.22 9.23
N ILE A 295 -23.52 26.23 9.52
CA ILE A 295 -23.64 27.59 8.97
C ILE A 295 -22.40 27.80 8.10
N ILE A 296 -22.59 28.10 6.82
CA ILE A 296 -21.52 28.13 5.81
C ILE A 296 -21.39 29.54 5.26
N ARG A 297 -20.16 30.06 5.18
CA ARG A 297 -19.80 31.32 4.52
C ARG A 297 -18.90 31.05 3.33
N LEU A 298 -19.23 31.59 2.16
CA LEU A 298 -18.43 31.46 0.95
C LEU A 298 -17.20 32.38 1.01
N GLU A 299 -15.99 31.82 0.95
CA GLU A 299 -14.74 32.59 0.90
C GLU A 299 -14.27 32.83 -0.53
N GLU A 300 -14.40 31.82 -1.40
CA GLU A 300 -13.91 31.85 -2.78
C GLU A 300 -14.63 30.82 -3.65
N LYS A 301 -14.86 31.16 -4.92
CA LYS A 301 -15.23 30.18 -5.95
C LYS A 301 -14.02 29.96 -6.84
N ILE A 302 -13.64 28.71 -7.00
CA ILE A 302 -12.51 28.28 -7.80
C ILE A 302 -13.12 27.58 -9.03
N PRO A 303 -13.17 28.27 -10.20
CA PRO A 303 -13.78 27.68 -11.39
C PRO A 303 -12.96 26.48 -11.88
N SER A 304 -13.64 25.53 -12.51
CA SER A 304 -12.96 24.43 -13.20
C SER A 304 -11.95 24.96 -14.22
N LYS A 305 -10.76 24.35 -14.28
CA LYS A 305 -9.67 24.72 -15.20
C LYS A 305 -9.27 23.49 -16.01
N VAL A 306 -9.44 23.57 -17.33
CA VAL A 306 -8.83 22.60 -18.24
C VAL A 306 -7.38 23.03 -18.51
N HIS A 307 -6.42 22.18 -18.15
CA HIS A 307 -5.00 22.38 -18.50
C HIS A 307 -4.81 22.19 -20.00
N THR A 308 -3.95 22.99 -20.60
CA THR A 308 -3.66 22.94 -22.03
C THR A 308 -2.76 21.76 -22.39
N PHE A 309 -2.78 21.38 -23.67
CA PHE A 309 -1.87 20.37 -24.21
C PHE A 309 -0.41 20.73 -23.93
N GLU A 310 0.00 22.00 -24.09
CA GLU A 310 1.38 22.43 -23.85
C GLU A 310 1.79 22.35 -22.36
N GLU A 311 0.86 22.63 -21.43
CA GLU A 311 1.11 22.44 -19.98
C GLU A 311 1.33 20.95 -19.62
N LYS A 312 0.71 20.02 -20.35
CA LYS A 312 0.71 18.58 -20.04
C LYS A 312 1.55 17.71 -20.98
N LYS A 313 2.08 18.25 -22.08
CA LYS A 313 2.76 17.50 -23.15
C LYS A 313 3.88 16.58 -22.62
N GLN A 314 4.75 17.11 -21.76
CA GLN A 314 5.89 16.37 -21.23
C GLN A 314 5.46 15.27 -20.24
N GLU A 315 4.52 15.58 -19.34
CA GLU A 315 3.95 14.64 -18.36
C GLU A 315 3.29 13.43 -19.05
N ILE A 316 2.52 13.70 -20.12
CA ILE A 316 1.87 12.66 -20.93
C ILE A 316 2.91 11.85 -21.72
N HIS A 317 3.90 12.51 -22.33
CA HIS A 317 4.98 11.83 -23.04
C HIS A 317 5.71 10.82 -22.13
N ASP A 318 6.10 11.25 -20.93
CA ASP A 318 6.88 10.43 -20.01
C ASP A 318 6.04 9.30 -19.42
N THR A 319 4.75 9.55 -19.14
CA THR A 319 3.76 8.53 -18.74
C THR A 319 3.60 7.45 -19.81
N LEU A 320 3.34 7.84 -21.07
CA LEU A 320 3.21 6.93 -22.20
C LEU A 320 4.51 6.17 -22.50
N LEU A 321 5.67 6.81 -22.32
CA LEU A 321 6.97 6.18 -22.51
C LEU A 321 7.18 5.08 -21.46
N GLN A 322 6.94 5.40 -20.19
CA GLN A 322 7.08 4.43 -19.10
C GLN A 322 6.07 3.29 -19.24
N GLN A 323 4.82 3.56 -19.65
CA GLN A 323 3.82 2.53 -19.93
C GLN A 323 4.30 1.57 -21.03
N LYS A 324 4.72 2.10 -22.19
CA LYS A 324 5.27 1.27 -23.28
C LYS A 324 6.50 0.46 -22.86
N LYS A 325 7.39 1.04 -22.03
CA LYS A 325 8.53 0.31 -21.45
C LYS A 325 8.04 -0.86 -20.59
N ASN A 326 7.12 -0.61 -19.66
CA ASN A 326 6.56 -1.63 -18.77
C ASN A 326 5.85 -2.75 -19.55
N ASP A 327 5.04 -2.41 -20.55
CA ASP A 327 4.35 -3.38 -21.43
C ASP A 327 5.36 -4.26 -22.17
N LYS A 328 6.44 -3.66 -22.69
CA LYS A 328 7.51 -4.40 -23.37
C LYS A 328 8.24 -5.36 -22.42
N ILE A 329 8.57 -4.92 -21.21
CA ILE A 329 9.23 -5.77 -20.20
C ILE A 329 8.30 -6.91 -19.75
N THR A 330 7.01 -6.63 -19.51
CA THR A 330 6.00 -7.65 -19.17
C THR A 330 5.90 -8.72 -20.24
N ALA A 331 5.77 -8.32 -21.51
CA ALA A 331 5.73 -9.25 -22.64
C ALA A 331 7.02 -10.07 -22.78
N LEU A 332 8.19 -9.47 -22.53
CA LEU A 332 9.47 -10.18 -22.54
C LEU A 332 9.58 -11.21 -21.40
N ILE A 333 9.15 -10.86 -20.18
CA ILE A 333 9.13 -11.80 -19.04
C ILE A 333 8.23 -13.00 -19.36
N GLU A 334 7.04 -12.78 -19.94
CA GLU A 334 6.19 -13.87 -20.39
C GLU A 334 6.85 -14.75 -21.47
N GLU A 335 7.53 -14.14 -22.44
CA GLU A 335 8.27 -14.86 -23.50
C GLU A 335 9.38 -15.71 -22.88
N TRP A 336 10.15 -15.16 -21.93
CA TRP A 336 11.23 -15.87 -21.24
C TRP A 336 10.71 -17.03 -20.38
N LYS A 337 9.56 -16.86 -19.71
CA LYS A 337 8.88 -17.95 -18.98
C LYS A 337 8.45 -19.07 -19.93
N LYS A 338 7.77 -18.73 -21.03
CA LYS A 338 7.31 -19.70 -22.04
C LYS A 338 8.45 -20.43 -22.75
N GLY A 339 9.62 -19.78 -22.89
CA GLY A 339 10.81 -20.32 -23.56
C GLY A 339 11.81 -21.06 -22.66
N SER A 340 11.54 -21.25 -21.37
CA SER A 340 12.48 -21.83 -20.40
C SER A 340 12.03 -23.19 -19.84
N ASP A 341 12.99 -24.04 -19.46
CA ASP A 341 12.72 -25.25 -18.68
C ASP A 341 12.54 -24.89 -17.20
N ILE A 342 11.29 -24.77 -16.77
CA ILE A 342 10.91 -24.39 -15.40
C ILE A 342 10.27 -25.59 -14.69
N LYS A 343 10.84 -25.99 -13.55
CA LYS A 343 10.32 -27.07 -12.70
C LYS A 343 10.06 -26.54 -11.29
N LYS A 344 8.81 -26.60 -10.83
CA LYS A 344 8.43 -26.29 -9.43
C LYS A 344 8.46 -27.56 -8.57
N TYR A 345 8.94 -27.44 -7.34
CA TYR A 345 9.01 -28.52 -6.35
C TYR A 345 8.06 -28.23 -5.19
N GLU A 346 6.75 -28.31 -5.43
CA GLU A 346 5.70 -27.87 -4.50
C GLU A 346 5.87 -28.38 -3.07
N LYS A 347 6.30 -29.64 -2.90
CA LYS A 347 6.55 -30.27 -1.58
C LYS A 347 7.61 -29.57 -0.72
N ASN A 348 8.42 -28.69 -1.31
CA ASN A 348 9.48 -27.97 -0.61
C ASN A 348 9.04 -26.57 -0.17
N TYR A 349 7.86 -26.09 -0.59
CA TYR A 349 7.35 -24.77 -0.24
C TYR A 349 5.87 -24.69 0.20
N LYS A 350 5.00 -25.65 -0.20
CA LYS A 350 3.56 -25.66 0.16
C LYS A 350 3.25 -26.24 1.54
#